data_AF-K1RTI3-F1
#
_entry.id   AF-K1RTI3-F1
#
_cell.length_a   1.000
_cell.length_b   1.000
_cell.length_c   1.000
_cell.angle_alpha   90.00
_cell.angle_beta   90.00
_cell.angle_gamma   90.00
#
_symmetry.space_group_name_H-M   'P 1'
#
loop_
_entity.id
_entity.type
_entity.pdbx_description
1 polymer ?
#
loop_
_entity_poly.entity_id
_entity_poly.type
_entity_poly.pdbx_seq_one_letter_code
_entity_poly.pdbx_strand_id
1 'polypeptide(L)'
;DQALRYKAPDGDHWLYGTDFEKSEPRRPFQLPNTTAMTGSNTYFCANGIIAADRKVHPSAYEVKKVYAEMKVIEKDLEKKEFTVKNKHLFTDLSEFDLKWTVTANGKEIESGIIDNLSVPPLSSKDITVPFSSDNLPNAECIITFSFLRKNRSVTAKRAMNSRLTR
;
A
#
# COMPACT_ATOMS: atom_id res chain seq x y z
N ASP A 1 7.51 -1.56 -14.45
CA ASP A 1 7.38 -1.79 -15.89
C ASP A 1 8.65 -1.42 -16.60
N GLN A 2 8.97 -2.16 -17.66
CA GLN A 2 10.11 -1.90 -18.54
C GLN A 2 9.67 -1.22 -19.86
N ALA A 3 8.49 -0.59 -19.84
CA ALA A 3 7.96 0.13 -20.99
C ALA A 3 8.80 1.37 -21.33
N LEU A 4 8.85 1.73 -22.61
CA LEU A 4 9.52 2.94 -23.10
C LEU A 4 8.51 4.06 -23.31
N ARG A 5 8.81 5.25 -22.81
CA ARG A 5 7.94 6.41 -22.99
C ARG A 5 8.18 7.04 -24.37
N TYR A 6 7.16 7.11 -25.20
CA TYR A 6 7.13 7.90 -26.42
C TYR A 6 6.20 9.09 -26.24
N LYS A 7 6.70 10.30 -26.50
CA LYS A 7 5.91 11.52 -26.43
C LYS A 7 5.37 11.85 -27.82
N ALA A 8 4.06 11.76 -27.99
CA ALA A 8 3.38 12.11 -29.22
C ALA A 8 2.55 13.40 -29.03
N PRO A 9 2.11 14.06 -30.12
CA PRO A 9 1.27 15.26 -30.04
C PRO A 9 -0.06 15.07 -29.31
N ASP A 10 -0.60 13.85 -29.28
CA ASP A 10 -1.84 13.46 -28.61
C ASP A 10 -1.65 12.99 -27.16
N GLY A 11 -0.40 12.77 -26.73
CA GLY A 11 -0.08 12.38 -25.35
C GLY A 11 1.14 11.47 -25.20
N ASP A 12 1.32 10.99 -23.98
CA ASP A 12 2.35 9.99 -23.66
C ASP A 12 1.84 8.59 -24.01
N HIS A 13 2.65 7.87 -24.79
CA HIS A 13 2.43 6.46 -25.09
C HIS A 13 3.51 5.62 -24.40
N TRP A 14 3.10 4.48 -23.84
CA TRP A 14 3.99 3.50 -23.26
C TRP A 14 4.16 2.37 -24.27
N LEU A 15 5.36 2.23 -24.79
CA LEU A 15 5.70 1.27 -25.84
C LEU A 15 6.34 0.02 -25.25
N TYR A 16 6.08 -1.10 -25.90
CA TYR A 16 6.52 -2.44 -25.56
C TYR A 16 7.10 -3.14 -26.80
N GLY A 17 7.33 -4.46 -26.70
CA GLY A 17 8.21 -5.18 -27.62
C GLY A 17 7.86 -5.08 -29.11
N THR A 18 6.58 -5.10 -29.50
CA THR A 18 6.18 -5.09 -30.93
C THR A 18 5.93 -3.69 -31.48
N ASP A 19 5.95 -2.65 -30.65
CA ASP A 19 5.61 -1.29 -31.10
C ASP A 19 6.68 -0.70 -32.05
N PHE A 20 7.89 -1.28 -32.04
CA PHE A 20 8.98 -0.90 -32.93
C PHE A 20 9.02 -1.69 -34.24
N GLU A 21 8.21 -2.74 -34.40
CA GLU A 21 8.26 -3.67 -35.55
C GLU A 21 8.08 -2.94 -36.89
N LYS A 22 7.25 -1.88 -36.93
CA LYS A 22 7.04 -1.07 -38.15
C LYS A 22 8.29 -0.32 -38.61
N SER A 23 9.22 -0.07 -37.69
CA SER A 23 10.49 0.63 -37.95
C SER A 23 11.67 -0.31 -38.16
N GLU A 24 11.48 -1.62 -37.99
CA GLU A 24 12.53 -2.61 -38.21
C GLU A 24 12.73 -2.91 -39.72
N PRO A 25 13.94 -3.30 -40.14
CA PRO A 25 14.20 -3.71 -41.52
C PRO A 25 13.31 -4.89 -41.90
N ARG A 26 12.40 -4.69 -42.87
CA ARG A 26 11.48 -5.76 -43.31
C ARG A 26 12.25 -6.86 -44.03
N ARG A 27 12.07 -8.09 -43.56
CA ARG A 27 12.52 -9.28 -44.28
C ARG A 27 11.58 -9.54 -45.48
N PRO A 28 12.10 -10.08 -46.60
CA PRO A 28 11.31 -10.31 -47.82
C PRO A 28 10.14 -11.30 -47.65
N PHE A 29 10.13 -12.09 -46.57
CA PHE A 29 9.00 -12.95 -46.20
C PHE A 29 8.53 -12.61 -44.78
N GLN A 30 7.26 -12.25 -44.66
CA GLN A 30 6.61 -11.94 -43.39
C GLN A 30 5.80 -13.17 -42.96
N LEU A 31 6.37 -13.95 -42.07
CA LEU A 31 5.75 -15.17 -41.53
C LEU A 31 4.81 -14.80 -40.36
N PRO A 32 3.76 -15.59 -40.09
CA PRO A 32 2.81 -15.29 -39.01
C PRO A 32 3.53 -15.15 -37.65
N ASN A 33 3.10 -14.16 -36.87
CA ASN A 33 3.72 -13.64 -35.65
C ASN A 33 3.73 -14.63 -34.47
N THR A 34 4.41 -15.76 -34.60
CA THR A 34 4.73 -16.58 -33.43
C THR A 34 5.89 -15.94 -32.67
N THR A 35 5.78 -15.85 -31.34
CA THR A 35 6.80 -15.32 -30.42
C THR A 35 8.22 -15.84 -30.70
N ALA A 36 8.34 -17.05 -31.24
CA ALA A 36 9.61 -17.67 -31.63
C ALA A 36 10.30 -17.00 -32.83
N MET A 37 9.61 -16.17 -33.63
CA MET A 37 10.11 -15.62 -34.89
C MET A 37 10.40 -14.12 -34.85
N THR A 38 9.66 -13.35 -34.05
CA THR A 38 9.91 -11.92 -33.82
C THR A 38 10.87 -11.67 -32.65
N GLY A 39 11.15 -12.69 -31.84
CA GLY A 39 11.95 -12.53 -30.61
C GLY A 39 11.29 -11.63 -29.56
N SER A 40 9.98 -11.35 -29.70
CA SER A 40 9.27 -10.36 -28.90
C SER A 40 8.08 -10.98 -28.16
N ASN A 41 8.00 -10.66 -26.86
CA ASN A 41 6.88 -11.05 -25.98
C ASN A 41 5.90 -9.88 -25.76
N THR A 42 5.74 -9.00 -26.74
CA THR A 42 4.76 -7.89 -26.74
C THR A 42 4.80 -7.07 -25.44
N TYR A 43 3.72 -7.07 -24.65
CA TYR A 43 3.51 -6.29 -23.43
C TYR A 43 4.02 -6.99 -22.15
N PHE A 44 4.55 -8.22 -22.21
CA PHE A 44 5.00 -8.96 -21.02
C PHE A 44 6.17 -8.28 -20.26
N CYS A 45 6.78 -7.25 -20.83
CA CYS A 45 7.77 -6.42 -20.13
C CYS A 45 7.13 -5.40 -19.14
N ALA A 46 5.81 -5.24 -19.16
CA ALA A 46 5.05 -4.29 -18.35
C ALA A 46 4.20 -4.97 -17.25
N ASN A 47 4.87 -5.79 -16.43
CA ASN A 47 4.23 -6.58 -15.36
C ASN A 47 4.60 -6.10 -13.93
N GLY A 48 5.12 -4.89 -13.79
CA GLY A 48 5.53 -4.35 -12.49
C GLY A 48 4.36 -3.78 -11.70
N ILE A 49 4.55 -3.62 -10.38
CA ILE A 49 3.62 -2.87 -9.50
C ILE A 49 3.90 -1.35 -9.54
N ILE A 50 4.93 -0.93 -10.26
CA ILE A 50 5.33 0.46 -10.46
C ILE A 50 5.56 0.66 -11.95
N ALA A 51 4.99 1.72 -12.52
CA ALA A 51 5.16 2.11 -13.92
C ALA A 51 6.59 2.57 -14.22
N ALA A 52 6.95 2.65 -15.50
CA ALA A 52 8.30 3.05 -15.92
C ALA A 52 8.67 4.49 -15.53
N ASP A 53 7.70 5.40 -15.32
CA ASP A 53 7.92 6.75 -14.74
C ASP A 53 7.88 6.79 -13.20
N ARG A 54 7.91 5.62 -12.53
CA ARG A 54 7.85 5.47 -11.07
C ARG A 54 6.49 5.84 -10.47
N LYS A 55 5.44 6.06 -11.28
CA LYS A 55 4.07 6.08 -10.76
C LYS A 55 3.68 4.71 -10.23
N VAL A 56 3.06 4.71 -9.06
CA VAL A 56 2.62 3.47 -8.40
C VAL A 56 1.33 2.97 -9.03
N HIS A 57 1.25 1.67 -9.31
CA HIS A 57 -0.01 1.04 -9.72
C HIS A 57 -0.88 0.76 -8.50
N PRO A 58 -2.22 0.61 -8.65
CA PRO A 58 -3.12 0.26 -7.55
C PRO A 58 -2.67 -0.97 -6.76
N SER A 59 -2.10 -1.97 -7.45
CA SER A 59 -1.55 -3.19 -6.84
C SER A 59 -0.41 -2.93 -5.85
N ALA A 60 0.38 -1.86 -6.01
CA ALA A 60 1.44 -1.52 -5.06
C ALA A 60 0.88 -1.14 -3.67
N TYR A 61 -0.32 -0.55 -3.61
CA TYR A 61 -0.97 -0.22 -2.35
C TYR A 61 -1.41 -1.48 -1.60
N GLU A 62 -1.87 -2.50 -2.34
CA GLU A 62 -2.22 -3.80 -1.77
C GLU A 62 -0.97 -4.52 -1.24
N VAL A 63 0.11 -4.56 -2.04
CA VAL A 63 1.40 -5.12 -1.59
C VAL A 63 1.88 -4.42 -0.32
N LYS A 64 1.82 -3.08 -0.26
CA LYS A 64 2.18 -2.32 0.94
C LYS A 64 1.33 -2.73 2.15
N LYS A 65 0.03 -2.97 1.97
CA LYS A 65 -0.87 -3.36 3.05
C LYS A 65 -0.61 -4.80 3.52
N VAL A 66 -0.41 -5.74 2.60
CA VAL A 66 -0.13 -7.15 2.91
C VAL A 66 1.22 -7.29 3.61
N TYR A 67 2.24 -6.54 3.16
CA TYR A 67 3.59 -6.56 3.74
C TYR A 67 3.72 -5.70 5.01
N ALA A 68 2.65 -5.05 5.47
CA ALA A 68 2.71 -4.25 6.69
C ALA A 68 3.17 -5.11 7.88
N GLU A 69 4.26 -4.67 8.51
CA GLU A 69 4.90 -5.34 9.65
C GLU A 69 4.15 -5.10 10.97
N MET A 70 3.10 -4.27 10.95
CA MET A 70 2.22 -4.01 12.09
C MET A 70 0.79 -4.34 11.70
N LYS A 71 0.08 -5.03 12.58
CA LYS A 71 -1.34 -5.36 12.38
C LYS A 71 -2.11 -5.14 13.67
N VAL A 72 -3.27 -4.49 13.55
CA VAL A 72 -4.25 -4.39 14.65
C VAL A 72 -5.38 -5.37 14.34
N ILE A 73 -5.85 -6.08 15.36
CA ILE A 73 -6.95 -7.04 15.27
C ILE A 73 -7.96 -6.68 16.35
N GLU A 74 -9.23 -6.61 15.98
CA GLU A 74 -10.32 -6.47 16.95
C GLU A 74 -10.36 -7.72 17.84
N LYS A 75 -10.36 -7.51 19.16
CA LYS A 75 -10.46 -8.59 20.14
C LYS A 75 -11.83 -8.59 20.81
N ASP A 76 -12.23 -7.44 21.36
CA ASP A 76 -13.52 -7.23 22.02
C ASP A 76 -13.93 -5.77 21.85
N LEU A 77 -14.89 -5.51 20.96
CA LEU A 77 -15.30 -4.15 20.62
C LEU A 77 -16.09 -3.47 21.75
N GLU A 78 -16.86 -4.23 22.53
CA GLU A 78 -17.63 -3.69 23.67
C GLU A 78 -16.70 -3.15 24.75
N LYS A 79 -15.59 -3.86 25.00
CA LYS A 79 -14.52 -3.42 25.91
C LYS A 79 -13.48 -2.50 25.26
N LYS A 80 -13.63 -2.22 23.96
CA LYS A 80 -12.69 -1.39 23.18
C LYS A 80 -11.27 -1.97 23.17
N GLU A 81 -11.15 -3.30 23.23
CA GLU A 81 -9.90 -4.04 23.21
C GLU A 81 -9.49 -4.45 21.80
N PHE A 82 -8.23 -4.16 21.47
CA PHE A 82 -7.60 -4.53 20.22
C PHE A 82 -6.24 -5.17 20.49
N THR A 83 -5.91 -6.21 19.73
CA THR A 83 -4.57 -6.81 19.75
C THR A 83 -3.69 -6.17 18.69
N VAL A 84 -2.62 -5.51 19.11
CA VAL A 84 -1.54 -5.08 18.22
C VAL A 84 -0.52 -6.20 18.08
N LYS A 85 -0.22 -6.58 16.85
CA LYS A 85 0.81 -7.56 16.50
C LYS A 85 2.00 -6.87 15.86
N ASN A 86 3.17 -7.12 16.42
CA ASN A 86 4.45 -6.74 15.84
C ASN A 86 5.02 -7.92 15.03
N LYS A 87 5.16 -7.73 13.71
CA LYS A 87 5.79 -8.71 12.81
C LYS A 87 7.24 -8.35 12.47
N HIS A 88 7.75 -7.21 12.97
CA HIS A 88 9.17 -6.89 12.84
C HIS A 88 10.00 -7.99 13.52
N LEU A 89 11.14 -8.32 12.91
CA LEU A 89 12.08 -9.32 13.45
C LEU A 89 12.99 -8.75 14.54
N PHE A 90 13.28 -7.44 14.49
CA PHE A 90 14.27 -6.81 15.38
C PHE A 90 13.80 -5.48 15.99
N THR A 91 12.76 -4.87 15.44
CA THR A 91 12.29 -3.55 15.85
C THR A 91 11.12 -3.65 16.82
N ASP A 92 11.23 -2.99 17.98
CA ASP A 92 10.12 -2.82 18.93
C ASP A 92 9.17 -1.69 18.48
N LEU A 93 7.88 -1.81 18.77
CA LEU A 93 6.91 -0.80 18.37
C LEU A 93 7.00 0.53 19.14
N SER A 94 7.85 0.63 20.17
CA SER A 94 8.11 1.87 20.90
C SER A 94 8.74 2.97 20.04
N GLU A 95 9.29 2.64 18.87
CA GLU A 95 9.73 3.60 17.84
C GLU A 95 8.58 4.31 17.11
N PHE A 96 7.34 3.85 17.31
CA PHE A 96 6.15 4.34 16.62
C PHE A 96 5.12 4.88 17.61
N ASP A 97 4.35 5.86 17.16
CA ASP A 97 3.13 6.33 17.79
C ASP A 97 1.94 5.70 17.06
N LEU A 98 1.02 5.12 17.81
CA LEU A 98 -0.20 4.56 17.25
C LEU A 98 -1.31 5.62 17.29
N LYS A 99 -1.55 6.26 16.15
CA LYS A 99 -2.69 7.16 15.97
C LYS A 99 -3.94 6.33 15.65
N TRP A 100 -5.03 6.59 16.35
CA TRP A 100 -6.34 6.05 16.01
C TRP A 100 -7.28 7.20 15.61
N THR A 101 -8.24 6.91 14.75
CA THR A 101 -9.21 7.88 14.26
C THR A 101 -10.53 7.18 13.99
N VAL A 102 -11.61 7.66 14.58
CA VAL A 102 -12.97 7.20 14.35
C VAL A 102 -13.65 8.16 13.39
N THR A 103 -14.19 7.63 12.30
CA THR A 103 -14.93 8.42 11.30
C THR A 103 -16.33 7.89 11.13
N ALA A 104 -17.34 8.75 11.02
CA ALA A 104 -18.67 8.37 10.55
C ALA A 104 -18.99 9.08 9.24
N ASN A 105 -19.48 8.32 8.26
CA ASN A 105 -19.75 8.84 6.90
C ASN A 105 -18.56 9.63 6.32
N GLY A 106 -17.33 9.17 6.62
CA GLY A 106 -16.09 9.81 6.18
C GLY A 106 -15.66 11.08 6.94
N LYS A 107 -16.42 11.53 7.95
CA LYS A 107 -16.06 12.67 8.81
C LYS A 107 -15.43 12.17 10.11
N GLU A 108 -14.30 12.74 10.49
CA GLU A 108 -13.64 12.47 11.76
C GLU A 108 -14.53 12.93 12.93
N ILE A 109 -14.83 12.00 13.84
CA ILE A 109 -15.58 12.26 15.08
C ILE A 109 -14.58 12.44 16.23
N GLU A 110 -13.62 11.53 16.30
CA GLU A 110 -12.68 11.44 17.41
C GLU A 110 -11.35 10.88 16.93
N SER A 111 -10.26 11.36 17.49
CA SER A 111 -8.93 10.81 17.25
C SER A 111 -8.07 10.93 18.48
N GLY A 112 -7.04 10.10 18.55
CA GLY A 112 -6.09 10.11 19.63
C GLY A 112 -4.80 9.40 19.25
N ILE A 113 -3.84 9.48 20.15
CA ILE A 113 -2.53 8.85 20.00
C ILE A 113 -2.28 8.00 21.24
N ILE A 114 -1.84 6.76 21.01
CA ILE A 114 -1.30 5.90 22.05
C ILE A 114 0.21 5.97 21.93
N ASP A 115 0.81 6.73 22.84
CA ASP A 115 2.26 6.88 22.93
C ASP A 115 2.88 5.65 23.60
N ASN A 116 4.18 5.43 23.33
CA ASN A 116 5.00 4.39 23.99
C ASN A 116 4.41 2.98 23.93
N LEU A 117 3.92 2.61 22.75
CA LEU A 117 3.46 1.25 22.45
C LEU A 117 4.66 0.28 22.40
N SER A 118 5.15 -0.17 23.56
CA SER A 118 6.18 -1.21 23.61
C SER A 118 5.55 -2.57 23.34
N VAL A 119 5.90 -3.14 22.18
CA VAL A 119 5.54 -4.47 21.72
C VAL A 119 6.80 -5.06 21.09
N PRO A 120 7.46 -6.01 21.78
CA PRO A 120 8.69 -6.61 21.28
C PRO A 120 8.55 -7.23 19.88
N PRO A 121 9.66 -7.40 19.15
CA PRO A 121 9.66 -8.11 17.88
C PRO A 121 8.93 -9.46 17.96
N LEU A 122 8.20 -9.82 16.90
CA LEU A 122 7.44 -11.07 16.79
C LEU A 122 6.42 -11.34 17.91
N SER A 123 6.00 -10.30 18.64
CA SER A 123 5.06 -10.43 19.77
C SER A 123 3.74 -9.70 19.53
N SER A 124 2.82 -9.80 20.49
CA SER A 124 1.51 -9.14 20.44
C SER A 124 1.16 -8.57 21.80
N LYS A 125 0.40 -7.47 21.81
CA LYS A 125 -0.08 -6.80 23.03
C LYS A 125 -1.50 -6.32 22.84
N ASP A 126 -2.32 -6.52 23.85
CA ASP A 126 -3.66 -5.96 23.88
C ASP A 126 -3.61 -4.51 24.36
N ILE A 127 -4.38 -3.67 23.68
CA ILE A 127 -4.54 -2.25 23.99
C ILE A 127 -6.03 -1.93 24.09
N THR A 128 -6.36 -1.01 24.97
CA THR A 128 -7.70 -0.44 25.06
C THR A 128 -7.69 0.94 24.41
N VAL A 129 -8.60 1.19 23.47
CA VAL A 129 -8.70 2.48 22.77
C VAL A 129 -9.81 3.30 23.41
N PRO A 130 -9.50 4.49 23.97
CA PRO A 130 -10.47 5.26 24.73
C PRO A 130 -11.35 6.14 23.83
N PHE A 131 -12.03 5.56 22.84
CA PHE A 131 -13.03 6.30 22.06
C PHE A 131 -14.38 6.35 22.78
N SER A 132 -15.11 7.44 22.61
CA SER A 132 -16.40 7.71 23.24
C SER A 132 -17.52 6.98 22.51
N SER A 133 -18.13 5.99 23.16
CA SER A 133 -19.26 5.23 22.59
C SER A 133 -20.55 6.04 22.55
N ASP A 134 -20.69 7.01 23.46
CA ASP A 134 -21.95 7.75 23.67
C ASP A 134 -22.19 8.84 22.62
N ASN A 135 -21.12 9.29 21.95
CA ASN A 135 -21.16 10.34 20.92
C ASN A 135 -21.14 9.78 19.49
N LEU A 136 -21.30 8.46 19.32
CA LEU A 136 -21.33 7.86 18.00
C LEU A 136 -22.68 8.15 17.33
N PRO A 137 -22.69 8.76 16.13
CA PRO A 137 -23.92 8.94 15.38
C PRO A 137 -24.50 7.59 14.97
N ASN A 138 -25.82 7.55 14.73
CA ASN A 138 -26.48 6.37 14.18
C ASN A 138 -26.16 6.21 12.68
N ALA A 139 -24.90 5.86 12.39
CA ALA A 139 -24.32 5.67 11.06
C ALA A 139 -23.12 4.70 11.16
N GLU A 140 -22.63 4.24 9.99
CA GLU A 140 -21.41 3.42 9.94
C GLU A 140 -20.22 4.21 10.48
N CYS A 141 -19.57 3.64 11.50
CA CYS A 141 -18.43 4.23 12.21
C CYS A 141 -17.19 3.35 12.00
N ILE A 142 -16.17 3.90 11.35
CA ILE A 142 -14.93 3.18 11.02
C ILE A 142 -13.80 3.66 11.93
N ILE A 143 -13.14 2.74 12.62
CA ILE A 143 -11.90 3.01 13.36
C ILE A 143 -10.67 2.69 12.50
N THR A 144 -9.82 3.69 12.27
CA THR A 144 -8.58 3.56 11.50
C THR A 144 -7.37 3.72 12.40
N PHE A 145 -6.44 2.76 12.30
CA PHE A 145 -5.16 2.77 13.01
C PHE A 145 -4.03 3.17 12.06
N SER A 146 -3.16 4.08 12.48
CA SER A 146 -2.00 4.55 11.71
C SER A 146 -0.77 4.55 12.60
N PHE A 147 0.29 3.88 12.14
CA PHE A 147 1.57 3.85 12.83
C PHE A 147 2.45 4.97 12.27
N LEU A 148 2.81 5.90 13.13
CA LEU A 148 3.63 7.05 12.79
C LEU A 148 5.01 6.87 13.40
N ARG A 149 6.06 6.94 12.60
CA ARG A 149 7.41 6.80 13.14
C ARG A 149 7.79 8.08 13.87
N LYS A 150 8.25 7.97 15.12
CA LYS A 150 8.68 9.12 15.94
C LYS A 150 9.80 9.90 15.26
N ASN A 151 10.82 9.16 14.81
CA ASN A 151 12.01 9.69 14.15
C ASN A 151 11.90 9.57 12.62
N ARG A 152 12.40 10.58 11.90
CA ARG A 152 12.52 10.54 10.44
C ARG A 152 13.59 9.53 10.05
N SER A 153 13.29 8.70 9.04
CA SER A 153 14.33 7.93 8.35
C SER A 153 14.73 8.65 7.06
N VAL A 154 15.94 8.36 6.59
CA VAL A 154 16.51 8.95 5.36
C VAL A 154 15.65 8.64 4.13
N THR A 155 14.89 7.54 4.15
CA THR A 155 14.21 7.00 2.97
C THR A 155 12.67 7.06 3.05
N ALA A 156 12.06 7.36 4.21
CA ALA A 156 10.60 7.32 4.35
C ALA A 156 10.01 8.57 5.03
N LYS A 157 8.91 9.09 4.47
CA LYS A 157 8.05 10.08 5.13
C LYS A 157 7.18 9.41 6.21
N ARG A 158 6.83 10.19 7.23
CA ARG A 158 6.39 9.85 8.59
C ARG A 158 5.24 8.83 8.82
N ALA A 159 4.51 8.35 7.80
CA ALA A 159 3.24 7.63 8.04
C ALA A 159 3.09 6.29 7.30
N MET A 160 2.76 5.24 8.05
CA MET A 160 2.31 3.94 7.55
C MET A 160 0.88 3.68 8.05
N ASN A 161 -0.11 3.79 7.16
CA ASN A 161 -1.52 3.67 7.53
C ASN A 161 -1.96 2.20 7.48
N SER A 162 -2.53 1.68 8.57
CA SER A 162 -3.12 0.34 8.62
C SER A 162 -4.63 0.46 8.86
N ARG A 163 -5.42 0.59 7.79
CA ARG A 163 -6.88 0.65 7.90
C ARG A 163 -7.45 -0.67 8.45
N LEU A 164 -8.29 -0.59 9.49
CA LEU A 164 -9.27 -1.62 9.83
C LEU A 164 -10.62 -1.06 9.33
N THR A 165 -11.44 -1.90 8.73
CA THR A 165 -12.77 -1.52 8.24
C THR A 165 -13.76 -2.50 8.81
N ARG A 166 -14.71 -1.97 9.58
CA ARG A 166 -16.00 -2.56 9.93
C ARG A 166 -16.98 -1.42 10.14
#